data_AF-A0A9X4MXD9-F1
#
_entry.id   AF-A0A9X4MXD9-F1
#
_cell.length_a   1.000
_cell.length_b   1.000
_cell.length_c   1.000
_cell.angle_alpha   90.00
_cell.angle_beta   90.00
_cell.angle_gamma   90.00
#
_symmetry.space_group_name_H-M   'P 1'
#
loop_
_entity.id
_entity.type
_entity.pdbx_description
1 polymer ?
#
loop_
_entity_poly.entity_id
_entity_poly.type
_entity_poly.pdbx_seq_one_letter_code
_entity_poly.pdbx_strand_id
1 'polypeptide(L)'
;MILTDIFKKKRKEFPKMVVLYLSSELNKILVAPQYVDESWIRFEQEEIEILNFDCSNELLGETIKRNFDKFARKNMEDKKRTSKDWPAYQASKLRSMKEFENKYDRITINGANEANIIMTFEADMNLKSDINLTSSVSAFADNEKLGSLTKELNEIQKSKKFE
;
A
#
# COMPACT_ATOMS: atom_id res chain seq x y z
N MET A 1 16.25 -22.66 39.59
CA MET A 1 16.44 -21.54 38.64
C MET A 1 16.17 -22.10 37.25
N ILE A 2 15.00 -21.80 36.67
CA ILE A 2 14.47 -22.53 35.51
C ILE A 2 15.12 -21.99 34.23
N LEU A 3 15.91 -22.85 33.57
CA LEU A 3 16.54 -22.67 32.26
C LEU A 3 15.56 -23.03 31.12
N THR A 4 14.44 -22.29 30.95
CA THR A 4 13.47 -22.60 29.86
C THR A 4 13.20 -21.48 28.86
N ASP A 5 13.80 -20.29 28.99
CA ASP A 5 13.48 -19.17 28.08
C ASP A 5 14.49 -18.93 26.93
N ILE A 6 15.46 -19.82 26.72
CA ILE A 6 16.55 -19.58 25.73
C ILE A 6 16.13 -19.80 24.27
N PHE A 7 14.96 -20.39 23.99
CA PHE A 7 14.50 -20.64 22.62
C PHE A 7 13.07 -20.13 22.33
N LYS A 8 12.74 -18.90 22.72
CA LYS A 8 11.68 -18.19 21.99
C LYS A 8 12.20 -17.91 20.59
N LYS A 9 11.85 -18.80 19.64
CA LYS A 9 12.08 -18.60 18.20
C LYS A 9 11.68 -17.17 17.88
N LYS A 10 12.66 -16.32 17.54
CA LYS A 10 12.40 -14.92 17.19
C LYS A 10 11.28 -14.96 16.16
N ARG A 11 10.15 -14.31 16.47
CA ARG A 11 9.09 -14.19 15.48
C ARG A 11 9.78 -13.57 14.26
N LYS A 12 9.51 -14.14 13.07
CA LYS A 12 9.94 -13.53 11.81
C LYS A 12 9.60 -12.04 11.86
N GLU A 13 10.23 -11.17 11.11
CA GLU A 13 9.73 -9.81 10.91
C GLU A 13 9.50 -9.66 9.41
N PHE A 14 8.57 -8.78 9.03
CA PHE A 14 8.26 -8.55 7.63
C PHE A 14 8.31 -7.05 7.37
N PRO A 15 8.78 -6.63 6.19
CA PRO A 15 8.58 -5.25 5.76
C PRO A 15 7.07 -4.97 5.69
N LYS A 16 6.65 -3.88 6.34
CA LYS A 16 5.27 -3.38 6.32
C LYS A 16 4.91 -2.96 4.90
N MET A 17 3.63 -2.96 4.59
CA MET A 17 3.12 -2.53 3.28
C MET A 17 1.76 -1.84 3.44
N VAL A 18 1.57 -0.75 2.70
CA VAL A 18 0.26 -0.16 2.39
C VAL A 18 0.20 0.07 0.88
N VAL A 19 -0.97 -0.15 0.28
CA VAL A 19 -1.21 0.11 -1.14
C VAL A 19 -2.17 1.28 -1.27
N LEU A 20 -1.85 2.22 -2.15
CA LEU A 20 -2.70 3.34 -2.51
C LEU A 20 -3.28 3.12 -3.89
N TYR A 21 -4.58 3.37 -4.02
CA TYR A 21 -5.27 3.45 -5.30
C TYR A 21 -5.76 4.87 -5.48
N LEU A 22 -5.27 5.56 -6.51
CA LEU A 22 -5.53 6.99 -6.74
C LEU A 22 -6.35 7.19 -8.01
N SER A 23 -7.45 7.94 -7.91
CA SER A 23 -8.28 8.29 -9.06
C SER A 23 -8.70 9.76 -8.98
N SER A 24 -8.13 10.58 -9.87
CA SER A 24 -8.55 11.97 -10.01
C SER A 24 -9.95 12.09 -10.64
N GLU A 25 -10.32 11.18 -11.55
CA GLU A 25 -11.66 11.12 -12.16
C GLU A 25 -12.75 10.92 -11.10
N LEU A 26 -12.52 10.01 -10.15
CA LEU A 26 -13.47 9.69 -9.09
C LEU A 26 -13.31 10.57 -7.83
N ASN A 27 -12.34 11.48 -7.83
CA ASN A 27 -11.89 12.27 -6.69
C ASN A 27 -11.67 11.40 -5.43
N LYS A 28 -10.96 10.28 -5.56
CA LYS A 28 -10.73 9.33 -4.47
C LYS A 28 -9.28 8.84 -4.38
N ILE A 29 -8.82 8.67 -3.16
CA ILE A 29 -7.65 7.88 -2.80
C ILE A 29 -8.13 6.78 -1.84
N LEU A 30 -7.93 5.52 -2.21
CA LEU A 30 -8.16 4.37 -1.34
C LEU A 30 -6.83 3.96 -0.71
N VAL A 31 -6.80 3.89 0.62
CA VAL A 31 -5.62 3.54 1.39
C VAL A 31 -5.85 2.16 1.99
N ALA A 32 -5.12 1.18 1.46
CA ALA A 32 -5.33 -0.23 1.69
C ALA A 32 -4.18 -0.83 2.51
N PRO A 33 -4.29 -0.85 3.86
CA PRO A 33 -3.31 -1.54 4.69
C PRO A 33 -3.27 -3.03 4.35
N GLN A 34 -2.14 -3.68 4.60
CA GLN A 34 -1.93 -5.09 4.24
C GLN A 34 -1.78 -5.98 5.47
N TYR A 35 -2.17 -7.24 5.29
CA TYR A 35 -1.71 -8.38 6.06
C TYR A 35 -0.59 -9.11 5.33
N VAL A 36 0.11 -9.98 6.07
CA VAL A 36 0.99 -11.01 5.52
C VAL A 36 0.74 -12.33 6.25
N ASP A 37 0.77 -13.44 5.52
CA ASP A 37 0.72 -14.78 6.10
C ASP A 37 2.12 -15.40 6.30
N GLU A 38 2.18 -16.62 6.83
CA GLU A 38 3.45 -17.33 7.04
C GLU A 38 4.16 -17.71 5.73
N SER A 39 3.41 -17.78 4.62
CA SER A 39 3.88 -18.05 3.26
C SER A 39 4.35 -16.80 2.51
N TRP A 40 4.44 -15.65 3.17
CA TRP A 40 4.80 -14.34 2.59
C TRP A 40 3.78 -13.77 1.61
N ILE A 41 2.57 -14.33 1.55
CA ILE A 41 1.51 -13.80 0.71
C ILE A 41 0.93 -12.57 1.40
N ARG A 42 0.88 -11.47 0.66
CA ARG A 42 0.33 -10.20 1.12
C ARG A 42 -1.09 -10.02 0.63
N PHE A 43 -1.91 -9.40 1.46
CA PHE A 43 -3.28 -9.12 1.11
C PHE A 43 -3.87 -7.96 1.88
N GLU A 44 -4.80 -7.25 1.26
CA GLU A 44 -5.52 -6.15 1.89
C GLU A 44 -6.29 -6.56 3.14
N GLN A 45 -6.30 -5.66 4.12
CA GLN A 45 -7.20 -5.73 5.27
C GLN A 45 -8.61 -5.28 4.87
N GLU A 46 -9.59 -5.66 5.67
CA GLU A 46 -11.01 -5.41 5.37
C GLU A 46 -11.37 -3.91 5.38
N GLU A 47 -10.75 -3.13 6.25
CA GLU A 47 -11.00 -1.69 6.37
C GLU A 47 -10.11 -0.88 5.43
N ILE A 48 -10.76 -0.20 4.48
CA ILE A 48 -10.12 0.71 3.54
C ILE A 48 -10.45 2.14 3.94
N GLU A 49 -9.42 2.95 4.18
CA GLU A 49 -9.58 4.38 4.42
C GLU A 49 -9.70 5.11 3.08
N ILE A 50 -10.68 6.02 2.95
CA ILE A 50 -10.97 6.75 1.71
C ILE A 50 -10.76 8.24 1.96
N LEU A 51 -9.90 8.86 1.16
CA LEU A 51 -9.69 10.30 1.12
C LEU A 51 -10.19 10.88 -0.22
N ASN A 52 -10.44 12.19 -0.25
CA ASN A 52 -10.58 12.90 -1.52
C ASN A 52 -9.21 12.98 -2.22
N PHE A 53 -9.20 12.99 -3.55
CA PHE A 53 -7.97 13.08 -4.33
C PHE A 53 -7.23 14.42 -4.12
N ASP A 54 -7.98 15.49 -3.87
CA ASP A 54 -7.47 16.84 -3.62
C ASP A 54 -7.11 17.12 -2.14
N CYS A 55 -7.09 16.11 -1.28
CA CYS A 55 -6.69 16.28 0.13
C CYS A 55 -5.30 16.91 0.28
N SER A 56 -5.02 17.56 1.41
CA SER A 56 -3.70 18.15 1.67
C SER A 56 -2.62 17.08 1.74
N ASN A 57 -1.37 17.46 1.45
CA ASN A 57 -0.23 16.55 1.56
C ASN A 57 -0.04 16.09 3.01
N GLU A 58 -0.17 16.99 3.98
CA GLU A 58 -0.16 16.66 5.41
C GLU A 58 -1.18 15.56 5.76
N LEU A 59 -2.45 15.68 5.34
CA LEU A 59 -3.47 14.65 5.61
C LEU A 59 -3.13 13.33 4.93
N LEU A 60 -2.70 13.37 3.65
CA LEU A 60 -2.32 12.17 2.92
C LEU A 60 -1.15 11.45 3.59
N GLY A 61 -0.10 12.18 3.99
CA GLY A 61 1.06 11.62 4.67
C GLY A 61 0.73 11.03 6.03
N GLU A 62 -0.12 11.70 6.81
CA GLU A 62 -0.59 11.19 8.11
C GLU A 62 -1.36 9.88 7.93
N THR A 63 -2.30 9.86 6.99
CA THR A 63 -3.08 8.66 6.66
C THR A 63 -2.18 7.53 6.16
N ILE A 64 -1.16 7.80 5.33
CA ILE A 64 -0.19 6.80 4.88
C ILE A 64 0.51 6.17 6.08
N LYS A 65 1.10 6.98 6.98
CA LYS A 65 1.82 6.46 8.16
C LYS A 65 0.91 5.61 9.05
N ARG A 66 -0.27 6.14 9.38
CA ARG A 66 -1.24 5.44 10.22
C ARG A 66 -1.63 4.09 9.63
N ASN A 67 -1.89 4.01 8.33
CA ASN A 67 -2.29 2.76 7.67
C ASN A 67 -1.10 1.82 7.42
N PHE A 68 0.10 2.35 7.18
CA PHE A 68 1.32 1.55 7.13
C PHE A 68 1.57 0.83 8.46
N ASP A 69 1.29 1.48 9.59
CA ASP A 69 1.40 0.91 10.92
C ASP A 69 0.29 -0.08 11.30
N LYS A 70 -0.83 -0.10 10.56
CA LYS A 70 -1.84 -1.16 10.70
C LYS A 70 -1.35 -2.52 10.18
N PHE A 71 -0.23 -2.56 9.43
CA PHE A 71 0.29 -3.79 8.88
C PHE A 71 0.42 -4.89 9.94
N ALA A 72 -0.15 -6.05 9.65
CA ALA A 72 -0.25 -7.12 10.63
C ALA A 72 -0.11 -8.50 10.00
N ARG A 73 0.01 -9.52 10.84
CA ARG A 73 -0.06 -10.91 10.39
C ARG A 73 -1.46 -11.42 10.51
N LYS A 74 -1.87 -12.20 9.53
CA LYS A 74 -3.12 -12.93 9.58
C LYS A 74 -2.93 -14.23 8.81
N ASN A 75 -3.13 -15.36 9.48
CA ASN A 75 -3.16 -16.62 8.78
C ASN A 75 -4.45 -16.66 7.97
N MET A 76 -4.30 -16.71 6.66
CA MET A 76 -5.40 -17.01 5.77
C MET A 76 -5.67 -18.50 5.85
N GLU A 77 -6.91 -18.86 6.13
CA GLU A 77 -7.39 -20.20 5.76
C GLU A 77 -7.26 -20.33 4.24
N ASP A 78 -6.99 -21.54 3.73
CA ASP A 78 -6.80 -21.88 2.30
C ASP A 78 -8.06 -21.67 1.44
N LYS A 79 -8.71 -20.51 1.55
CA LYS A 79 -9.85 -20.11 0.73
C LYS A 79 -9.33 -19.45 -0.53
N LYS A 80 -9.79 -19.96 -1.67
CA LYS A 80 -9.57 -19.32 -2.98
C LYS A 80 -10.13 -17.90 -2.93
N ARG A 81 -9.26 -16.89 -2.97
CA ARG A 81 -9.66 -15.49 -3.06
C ARG A 81 -10.29 -15.22 -4.41
N THR A 82 -11.42 -14.54 -4.38
CA THR A 82 -12.07 -13.98 -5.56
C THR A 82 -11.92 -12.47 -5.57
N SER A 83 -12.22 -11.83 -6.69
CA SER A 83 -12.28 -10.36 -6.76
C SER A 83 -13.29 -9.74 -5.78
N LYS A 84 -14.30 -10.50 -5.34
CA LYS A 84 -15.25 -10.06 -4.31
C LYS A 84 -14.61 -9.93 -2.93
N ASP A 85 -13.51 -10.63 -2.71
CA ASP A 85 -12.74 -10.61 -1.46
C ASP A 85 -11.63 -9.54 -1.48
N TRP A 86 -11.59 -8.69 -2.52
CA TRP A 86 -10.64 -7.59 -2.64
C TRP A 86 -11.25 -6.29 -2.06
N PRO A 87 -10.85 -5.87 -0.85
CA PRO A 87 -11.50 -4.78 -0.12
C PRO A 87 -11.45 -3.41 -0.83
N ALA A 88 -10.33 -3.01 -1.43
CA ALA A 88 -10.23 -1.76 -2.19
C ALA A 88 -11.20 -1.73 -3.38
N TYR A 89 -11.35 -2.84 -4.09
CA TYR A 89 -12.35 -2.96 -5.14
C TYR A 89 -13.77 -2.80 -4.60
N GLN A 90 -14.12 -3.44 -3.48
CA GLN A 90 -15.44 -3.25 -2.83
C GLN A 90 -15.66 -1.79 -2.42
N ALA A 91 -14.64 -1.16 -1.80
CA ALA A 91 -14.69 0.24 -1.37
C ALA A 91 -14.86 1.22 -2.55
N SER A 92 -14.36 0.87 -3.73
CA SER A 92 -14.50 1.68 -4.95
C SER A 92 -15.94 1.81 -5.44
N LYS A 93 -16.78 0.80 -5.16
CA LYS A 93 -18.16 0.64 -5.67
C LYS A 93 -18.27 0.57 -7.21
N LEU A 94 -17.18 0.23 -7.91
CA LEU A 94 -17.18 0.01 -9.35
C LEU A 94 -17.81 -1.35 -9.72
N ARG A 95 -18.28 -1.49 -10.96
CA ARG A 95 -19.09 -2.64 -11.38
C ARG A 95 -18.26 -3.87 -11.72
N SER A 96 -16.99 -3.67 -12.07
CA SER A 96 -16.08 -4.74 -12.46
C SER A 96 -14.64 -4.43 -12.05
N MET A 97 -13.84 -5.48 -11.83
CA MET A 97 -12.40 -5.34 -11.53
C MET A 97 -11.67 -4.62 -12.67
N LYS A 98 -12.02 -4.90 -13.92
CA LYS A 98 -11.46 -4.20 -15.09
C LYS A 98 -11.70 -2.70 -15.04
N GLU A 99 -12.90 -2.27 -14.62
CA GLU A 99 -13.19 -0.85 -14.44
C GLU A 99 -12.34 -0.24 -13.32
N PHE A 100 -12.11 -0.99 -12.23
CA PHE A 100 -11.25 -0.57 -11.13
C PHE A 100 -9.80 -0.37 -11.55
N GLU A 101 -9.20 -1.38 -12.19
CA GLU A 101 -7.83 -1.32 -12.69
C GLU A 101 -7.63 -0.21 -13.74
N ASN A 102 -8.66 0.11 -14.51
CA ASN A 102 -8.61 1.20 -15.48
C ASN A 102 -8.73 2.59 -14.84
N LYS A 103 -9.52 2.73 -13.76
CA LYS A 103 -9.84 4.03 -13.14
C LYS A 103 -8.90 4.44 -12.01
N TYR A 104 -8.16 3.50 -11.45
CA TYR A 104 -7.23 3.75 -10.35
C TYR A 104 -5.79 3.49 -10.77
N ASP A 105 -4.95 4.47 -10.52
CA ASP A 105 -3.51 4.28 -10.49
C ASP A 105 -3.09 3.62 -9.18
N ARG A 106 -2.08 2.76 -9.22
CA ARG A 106 -1.60 2.05 -8.03
C ARG A 106 -0.20 2.53 -7.64
N ILE A 107 -0.03 2.85 -6.35
CA ILE A 107 1.27 3.07 -5.71
C ILE A 107 1.39 2.11 -4.52
N THR A 108 2.47 1.34 -4.47
CA THR A 108 2.79 0.46 -3.35
C THR A 108 3.81 1.14 -2.45
N ILE A 109 3.57 1.15 -1.14
CA ILE A 109 4.50 1.71 -0.16
C ILE A 109 4.96 0.59 0.77
N ASN A 110 6.25 0.29 0.73
CA ASN A 110 6.88 -0.83 1.43
C ASN A 110 7.94 -0.34 2.41
N GLY A 111 8.15 -1.07 3.50
CA GLY A 111 9.43 -0.99 4.20
C GLY A 111 10.55 -1.52 3.29
N ALA A 112 11.70 -0.85 3.27
CA ALA A 112 12.87 -1.34 2.54
C ALA A 112 13.42 -2.65 3.13
N ASN A 113 13.17 -2.90 4.42
CA ASN A 113 13.51 -4.12 5.15
C ASN A 113 12.61 -4.26 6.40
N GLU A 114 12.84 -5.29 7.21
CA GLU A 114 12.09 -5.57 8.44
C GLU A 114 12.18 -4.47 9.51
N ALA A 115 13.25 -3.66 9.49
CA ALA A 115 13.37 -2.53 10.40
C ALA A 115 12.41 -1.38 10.05
N ASN A 116 11.90 -1.33 8.81
CA ASN A 116 10.91 -0.35 8.35
C ASN A 116 11.32 1.13 8.59
N ILE A 117 12.62 1.42 8.66
CA ILE A 117 13.16 2.78 8.86
C ILE A 117 13.19 3.62 7.57
N ILE A 118 13.08 2.95 6.42
CA ILE A 118 12.98 3.54 5.08
C ILE A 118 11.70 2.99 4.44
N MET A 119 10.90 3.88 3.90
CA MET A 119 9.75 3.56 3.05
C MET A 119 10.14 3.71 1.59
N THR A 120 9.75 2.74 0.77
CA THR A 120 9.93 2.71 -0.68
C THR A 120 8.55 2.81 -1.34
N PHE A 121 8.39 3.81 -2.20
CA PHE A 121 7.19 4.09 -2.96
C PHE A 121 7.41 3.60 -4.39
N GLU A 122 6.55 2.71 -4.86
CA GLU A 122 6.63 2.07 -6.17
C GLU A 122 5.36 2.37 -6.94
N ALA A 123 5.46 3.17 -8.01
CA ALA A 123 4.33 3.44 -8.90
C ALA A 123 4.27 2.36 -9.99
N ASP A 124 3.09 1.80 -10.20
CA ASP A 124 2.85 0.77 -11.22
C ASP A 124 2.80 1.39 -12.62
N MET A 125 3.85 1.21 -13.42
CA MET A 125 4.00 1.91 -14.70
C MET A 125 3.20 1.29 -15.86
N ASN A 126 2.35 0.28 -15.60
CA ASN A 126 1.73 -0.60 -16.59
C ASN A 126 2.78 -1.34 -17.46
N LEU A 127 2.52 -2.63 -17.69
CA LEU A 127 3.42 -3.68 -18.19
C LEU A 127 4.09 -3.46 -19.58
N LYS A 128 4.00 -2.28 -20.20
CA LYS A 128 4.60 -2.03 -21.53
C LYS A 128 6.06 -1.59 -21.48
N SER A 129 6.56 -1.13 -20.33
CA SER A 129 7.97 -0.75 -20.17
C SER A 129 8.64 -1.58 -19.08
N ASP A 130 9.86 -2.06 -19.32
CA ASP A 130 10.74 -2.68 -18.31
C ASP A 130 11.25 -1.67 -17.24
N ILE A 131 10.57 -0.52 -17.09
CA ILE A 131 10.96 0.60 -16.25
C ILE A 131 10.01 0.67 -15.05
N ASN A 132 10.59 0.66 -13.85
CA ASN A 132 9.88 0.92 -12.61
C ASN A 132 10.17 2.34 -12.13
N LEU A 133 9.14 3.03 -11.64
CA LEU A 133 9.29 4.32 -10.98
C LEU A 133 9.26 4.11 -9.46
N THR A 134 10.38 4.38 -8.82
CA THR A 134 10.57 4.16 -7.39
C THR A 134 11.19 5.37 -6.73
N SER A 135 10.75 5.67 -5.50
CA SER A 135 11.40 6.65 -4.62
C SER A 135 11.50 6.08 -3.21
N SER A 136 12.48 6.52 -2.43
CA SER A 136 12.67 6.08 -1.05
C SER A 136 12.83 7.29 -0.13
N VAL A 137 12.25 7.18 1.06
CA VAL A 137 12.23 8.25 2.06
C VAL A 137 12.30 7.64 3.46
N SER A 138 12.85 8.38 4.42
CA SER A 138 12.84 7.95 5.82
C SER A 138 11.40 7.76 6.30
N ALA A 139 11.15 6.71 7.08
CA ALA A 139 9.87 6.52 7.78
C ALA A 139 9.57 7.65 8.79
N PHE A 140 10.59 8.41 9.18
CA PHE A 140 10.50 9.56 10.09
C PHE A 140 10.31 10.90 9.38
N ALA A 141 10.24 10.94 8.03
CA ALA A 141 9.94 12.17 7.31
C ALA A 141 8.59 12.74 7.76
N ASP A 142 8.42 14.07 7.68
CA ASP A 142 7.14 14.70 7.98
C ASP A 142 6.02 14.25 7.01
N ASN A 143 4.76 14.46 7.40
CA ASN A 143 3.63 13.99 6.62
C ASN A 143 3.53 14.74 5.29
N GLU A 144 3.73 16.06 5.30
CA GLU A 144 3.81 16.91 4.11
C GLU A 144 4.72 16.30 3.03
N LYS A 145 5.94 15.84 3.38
CA LYS A 145 6.89 15.23 2.44
C LYS A 145 6.38 13.90 1.87
N LEU A 146 5.73 13.06 2.68
CA LEU A 146 5.18 11.79 2.20
C LEU A 146 4.00 12.01 1.27
N GLY A 147 3.11 12.95 1.61
CA GLY A 147 1.98 13.32 0.76
C GLY A 147 2.46 13.95 -0.56
N SER A 148 3.41 14.87 -0.50
CA SER A 148 3.96 15.51 -1.69
C SER A 148 4.62 14.50 -2.63
N LEU A 149 5.44 13.59 -2.08
CA LEU A 149 6.11 12.54 -2.85
C LEU A 149 5.11 11.61 -3.53
N THR A 150 4.04 11.23 -2.82
CA THR A 150 2.99 10.37 -3.36
C THR A 150 2.32 11.00 -4.58
N LYS A 151 1.98 12.29 -4.48
CA LYS A 151 1.35 13.03 -5.59
C LYS A 151 2.31 13.22 -6.76
N GLU A 152 3.56 13.57 -6.49
CA GLU A 152 4.60 13.71 -7.52
C GLU A 152 4.77 12.40 -8.31
N LEU A 153 4.83 11.26 -7.62
CA LEU A 153 4.87 9.94 -8.25
C LEU A 153 3.63 9.66 -9.10
N ASN A 154 2.42 9.99 -8.60
CA ASN A 154 1.19 9.78 -9.36
C ASN A 154 1.13 10.66 -10.63
N GLU A 155 1.59 11.91 -10.55
CA GLU A 155 1.64 12.79 -11.72
C GLU A 155 2.62 12.27 -12.80
N ILE A 156 3.80 11.79 -12.40
CA ILE A 156 4.76 11.18 -13.35
C ILE A 156 4.21 9.87 -13.93
N GLN A 157 3.53 9.06 -13.10
CA GLN A 157 2.90 7.82 -13.56
C GLN A 157 1.84 8.11 -14.62
N LYS A 158 1.01 9.15 -14.43
CA LYS A 158 0.01 9.57 -15.40
C LYS A 158 0.65 10.09 -16.68
N SER A 159 1.68 10.94 -16.59
CA SER A 159 2.29 11.54 -17.79
C SER A 159 2.86 10.49 -18.73
N LYS A 160 3.39 9.37 -18.19
CA LYS A 160 3.97 8.28 -18.98
C LYS A 160 2.96 7.25 -19.51
N LYS A 161 1.71 7.23 -19.02
CA LYS A 161 0.66 6.36 -19.57
C LYS A 161 0.13 6.85 -20.94
N PHE A 162 0.38 8.11 -21.28
CA PHE A 162 -0.09 8.75 -22.51
C PHE A 162 1.01 8.95 -23.57
N GLU A 163 2.22 8.44 -23.33
CA GLU A 163 3.28 8.29 -24.33
C GLU A 163 3.16 6.93 -25.06
#